data_AF-A0A7F8QU18-F1
#
_entry.id   AF-A0A7F8QU18-F1
#
_cell.length_a   1.000
_cell.length_b   1.000
_cell.length_c   1.000
_cell.angle_alpha   90.00
_cell.angle_beta   90.00
_cell.angle_gamma   90.00
#
_symmetry.space_group_name_H-M   'P 1'
#
loop_
_entity.id
_entity.type
_entity.pdbx_description
1 polymer ?
#
loop_
_entity_poly.entity_id
_entity_poly.type
_entity_poly.pdbx_seq_one_letter_code
_entity_poly.pdbx_strand_id
1 'polypeptide(L)'
;MKLATGLWVWVSLLLAAGTVQPNASQSVCAGTENKLSSLSDLEQQYRALRKYYENCEVVMGNLEITSIEHNRDLSFLRSIREVTGYVLVALNQFRYLPLENLRIIRGTKLYEDRYALAVFLNYRKDGNFGLQELGLKNLTDISIREVTGYVLVALNQFRYLPLENLRIIRGTKLYEDRYALAVFLNYRKDGNFGLQELGLKNLTEILNGGVYVDQNKFLCYTDTIHWQDIVRNPWPSNLTLVSTNGSSGCE
;
A
#
# COMPACT_ATOMS: atom_id res chain seq x y z
N MET A 1 16.70 -75.12 38.58
CA MET A 1 17.07 -73.97 39.46
C MET A 1 18.34 -73.38 38.86
N LYS A 2 18.47 -72.15 38.35
CA LYS A 2 17.69 -70.90 38.41
C LYS A 2 17.76 -70.21 37.03
N LEU A 3 16.69 -69.49 36.68
CA LEU A 3 16.64 -68.48 35.60
C LEU A 3 17.24 -67.15 36.09
N ALA A 4 17.93 -66.42 35.20
CA ALA A 4 18.11 -64.96 35.23
C ALA A 4 18.51 -64.52 33.81
N THR A 5 17.57 -64.14 32.94
CA THR A 5 17.15 -62.75 32.65
C THR A 5 18.31 -61.78 32.35
N GLY A 6 18.72 -61.72 31.08
CA GLY A 6 19.43 -60.57 30.51
C GLY A 6 18.49 -59.82 29.57
N LEU A 7 18.14 -58.58 29.92
CA LEU A 7 17.28 -57.70 29.13
C LEU A 7 17.93 -57.39 27.77
N TRP A 8 17.20 -57.64 26.69
CA TRP A 8 17.52 -57.10 25.36
C TRP A 8 16.94 -55.69 25.29
N VAL A 9 17.79 -54.68 25.42
CA VAL A 9 17.41 -53.29 25.11
C VAL A 9 17.34 -53.18 23.60
N TRP A 10 16.13 -53.22 23.05
CA TRP A 10 15.86 -52.79 21.68
C TRP A 10 15.98 -51.27 21.66
N VAL A 11 17.12 -50.75 21.21
CA VAL A 11 17.20 -49.34 20.79
C VAL A 11 16.45 -49.25 19.47
N SER A 12 15.15 -48.99 19.57
CA SER A 12 14.33 -48.58 18.44
C SER A 12 14.90 -47.28 17.91
N LEU A 13 15.69 -47.36 16.82
CA LEU A 13 16.07 -46.20 16.04
C LEU A 13 14.81 -45.71 15.33
N LEU A 14 14.04 -44.85 16.01
CA LEU A 14 13.04 -44.02 15.35
C LEU A 14 13.81 -43.09 14.42
N LEU A 15 13.96 -43.50 13.16
CA LEU A 15 14.16 -42.58 12.07
C LEU A 15 12.92 -41.70 12.04
N ALA A 16 12.98 -40.57 12.74
CA ALA A 16 12.13 -39.45 12.42
C ALA A 16 12.46 -39.09 10.97
N ALA A 17 11.67 -39.63 10.04
CA ALA A 17 11.54 -39.06 8.72
C ALA A 17 10.90 -37.68 8.92
N GLY A 18 11.74 -36.72 9.31
CA GLY A 18 11.41 -35.33 9.19
C GLY A 18 11.16 -35.11 7.71
N THR A 19 9.89 -35.06 7.32
CA THR A 19 9.50 -34.46 6.06
C THR A 19 10.00 -33.03 6.14
N VAL A 20 11.12 -32.76 5.48
CA VAL A 20 11.46 -31.39 5.09
C VAL A 20 10.29 -30.97 4.22
N GLN A 21 9.33 -30.25 4.80
CA GLN A 21 8.31 -29.58 4.02
C GLN A 21 9.08 -28.72 3.02
N PRO A 22 8.86 -28.90 1.71
CA PRO A 22 9.40 -27.94 0.76
C PRO A 22 8.84 -26.61 1.21
N ASN A 23 9.72 -25.68 1.58
CA ASN A 23 9.38 -24.30 1.82
C ASN A 23 8.49 -23.92 0.62
N ALA A 24 7.22 -23.62 0.86
CA ALA A 24 6.28 -23.35 -0.22
C ALA A 24 6.93 -22.26 -1.10
N SER A 25 7.35 -22.65 -2.31
CA SER A 25 8.06 -21.74 -3.20
C SER A 25 7.11 -20.59 -3.49
N GLN A 26 7.48 -19.38 -3.07
CA GLN A 26 6.68 -18.18 -3.32
C GLN A 26 6.37 -18.11 -4.82
N SER A 27 5.10 -17.91 -5.18
CA SER A 27 4.72 -17.74 -6.57
C SER A 27 5.15 -16.34 -7.04
N VAL A 28 5.93 -16.33 -8.12
CA VAL A 28 6.51 -15.11 -8.68
C VAL A 28 5.85 -14.80 -10.00
N CYS A 29 5.45 -13.54 -10.20
CA CYS A 29 4.89 -13.04 -11.45
C CYS A 29 5.66 -11.81 -11.94
N ALA A 30 5.65 -11.58 -13.25
CA ALA A 30 6.20 -10.37 -13.83
C ALA A 30 5.23 -9.19 -13.63
N GLY A 31 5.79 -8.01 -13.32
CA GLY A 31 5.05 -6.75 -13.30
C GLY A 31 4.85 -6.15 -14.69
N THR A 32 4.26 -4.95 -14.74
CA THR A 32 3.97 -4.22 -15.99
C THR A 32 4.64 -2.85 -16.05
N GLU A 33 4.69 -2.23 -17.23
CA GLU A 33 5.22 -0.87 -17.45
C GLU A 33 4.31 -0.01 -18.34
N ASN A 34 3.01 -0.17 -18.18
CA ASN A 34 1.98 0.49 -18.97
C ASN A 34 1.66 1.90 -18.43
N LYS A 35 2.03 2.24 -17.19
CA LYS A 35 1.72 3.53 -16.56
C LYS A 35 0.20 3.82 -16.63
N LEU A 36 -0.19 4.85 -17.38
CA LEU A 36 -1.58 5.25 -17.61
C LEU A 36 -2.07 4.90 -19.03
N SER A 37 -1.30 4.16 -19.83
CA SER A 37 -1.76 3.72 -21.14
C SER A 37 -2.94 2.77 -20.95
N SER A 38 -4.11 3.17 -21.44
CA SER A 38 -5.30 2.32 -21.44
C SER A 38 -5.31 1.48 -22.72
N LEU A 39 -5.63 0.20 -22.61
CA LEU A 39 -6.09 -0.55 -23.77
C LEU A 39 -7.43 0.06 -24.24
N SER A 40 -7.71 -0.01 -25.54
CA SER A 40 -9.01 0.37 -26.08
C SER A 40 -10.13 -0.53 -25.57
N ASP A 41 -9.78 -1.76 -25.17
CA ASP A 41 -10.69 -2.75 -24.57
C ASP A 41 -10.40 -2.95 -23.07
N LEU A 42 -11.29 -2.40 -22.23
CA LEU A 42 -11.23 -2.50 -20.77
C LEU A 42 -11.45 -3.93 -20.27
N GLU A 43 -12.20 -4.77 -20.99
CA GLU A 43 -12.41 -6.17 -20.64
C GLU A 43 -11.10 -6.95 -20.81
N GLN A 44 -10.40 -6.73 -21.92
CA GLN A 44 -9.10 -7.34 -22.16
C GLN A 44 -8.07 -6.90 -21.12
N GLN A 45 -8.08 -5.63 -20.73
CA GLN A 45 -7.21 -5.10 -19.68
C GLN A 45 -7.43 -5.82 -18.34
N TYR A 46 -8.69 -5.95 -17.91
CA TYR A 46 -9.04 -6.66 -16.69
C TYR A 46 -8.65 -8.15 -16.75
N ARG A 47 -8.91 -8.82 -17.88
CA ARG A 47 -8.53 -10.23 -18.07
C ARG A 47 -7.01 -10.43 -18.02
N ALA A 48 -6.25 -9.52 -18.61
CA ALA A 48 -4.80 -9.54 -18.52
C ALA A 48 -4.36 -9.39 -17.06
N LEU A 49 -4.84 -8.36 -16.35
CA LEU A 49 -4.52 -8.12 -14.95
C LEU A 49 -4.77 -9.37 -14.09
N ARG A 50 -5.96 -9.97 -14.22
CA ARG A 50 -6.30 -11.20 -13.51
C ARG A 50 -5.34 -12.34 -13.85
N LYS A 51 -5.10 -12.59 -15.14
CA LYS A 51 -4.22 -13.66 -15.59
C LYS A 51 -2.79 -13.52 -15.07
N TYR A 52 -2.25 -12.30 -14.99
CA TYR A 52 -0.89 -12.07 -14.51
C TYR A 52 -0.74 -12.30 -13.01
N TYR A 53 -1.77 -11.98 -12.22
CA TYR A 53 -1.66 -11.90 -10.76
C TYR A 53 -2.49 -12.94 -10.00
N GLU A 54 -3.22 -13.82 -10.69
CA GLU A 54 -3.91 -14.94 -10.06
C GLU A 54 -2.91 -15.88 -9.38
N ASN A 55 -3.06 -16.02 -8.05
CA ASN A 55 -2.15 -16.76 -7.17
C ASN A 55 -0.71 -16.24 -7.13
N CYS A 56 -0.46 -14.94 -7.42
CA CYS A 56 0.89 -14.37 -7.31
C CYS A 56 1.19 -13.83 -5.89
N GLU A 57 2.33 -14.21 -5.33
CA GLU A 57 2.84 -13.67 -4.06
C GLU A 57 3.87 -12.55 -4.23
N VAL A 58 4.72 -12.61 -5.26
CA VAL A 58 5.81 -11.65 -5.49
C VAL A 58 5.76 -11.11 -6.91
N VAL A 59 5.55 -9.80 -7.05
CA VAL A 59 5.57 -9.08 -8.32
C VAL A 59 6.98 -8.58 -8.61
N MET A 60 7.63 -9.17 -9.61
CA MET A 60 8.92 -8.73 -10.16
C MET A 60 8.70 -7.60 -11.15
N GLY A 61 8.75 -6.36 -10.65
CA GLY A 61 8.48 -5.15 -11.40
C GLY A 61 7.37 -4.34 -10.74
N ASN A 62 6.57 -3.66 -11.55
CA ASN A 62 5.56 -2.73 -11.06
C ASN A 62 4.18 -3.40 -11.04
N LEU A 63 3.41 -3.15 -9.98
CA LEU A 63 2.00 -3.51 -9.91
C LEU A 63 1.16 -2.31 -10.33
N GLU A 64 0.58 -2.38 -11.52
CA GLU A 64 -0.24 -1.31 -12.08
C GLU A 64 -1.69 -1.75 -12.17
N ILE A 65 -2.54 -1.10 -11.38
CA ILE A 65 -3.98 -1.35 -11.32
C ILE A 65 -4.64 -0.09 -11.86
N THR A 66 -4.96 -0.11 -13.14
CA THR A 66 -5.52 1.05 -13.85
C THR A 66 -6.79 0.71 -14.61
N SER A 67 -7.64 1.72 -14.78
CA SER A 67 -8.90 1.66 -15.56
C SER A 67 -9.84 0.50 -15.18
N ILE A 68 -9.86 0.09 -13.91
CA ILE A 68 -10.72 -1.01 -13.45
C ILE A 68 -12.12 -0.49 -13.10
N GLU A 69 -13.13 -1.09 -13.72
CA GLU A 69 -14.54 -0.76 -13.52
C GLU A 69 -15.06 -1.20 -12.14
N HIS A 70 -16.16 -0.58 -11.71
CA HIS A 70 -16.71 -0.72 -10.36
C HIS A 70 -17.23 -2.13 -10.00
N ASN A 71 -17.56 -2.96 -10.99
CA ASN A 71 -18.15 -4.30 -10.83
C ASN A 71 -17.15 -5.45 -10.94
N ARG A 72 -15.85 -5.14 -11.04
CA ARG A 72 -14.79 -6.13 -11.24
C ARG A 72 -14.35 -6.76 -9.91
N ASP A 73 -14.06 -8.05 -9.95
CA ASP A 73 -13.52 -8.77 -8.80
C ASP A 73 -12.00 -8.68 -8.80
N LEU A 74 -11.43 -8.14 -7.72
CA LEU A 74 -9.99 -8.02 -7.53
C LEU A 74 -9.43 -9.00 -6.49
N SER A 75 -10.25 -9.93 -6.00
CA SER A 75 -9.88 -10.87 -4.92
C SER A 75 -8.60 -11.66 -5.17
N PHE A 76 -8.21 -11.86 -6.44
CA PHE A 76 -6.96 -12.52 -6.82
C PHE A 76 -5.70 -11.78 -6.33
N LEU A 77 -5.79 -10.45 -6.13
CA LEU A 77 -4.67 -9.63 -5.64
C LEU A 77 -4.34 -9.86 -4.16
N ARG A 78 -5.24 -10.50 -3.39
CA ARG A 78 -5.05 -10.76 -1.95
C ARG A 78 -3.78 -11.52 -1.65
N SER A 79 -3.33 -12.36 -2.58
CA SER A 79 -2.13 -13.20 -2.40
C SER A 79 -0.82 -12.43 -2.46
N ILE A 80 -0.81 -11.22 -3.04
CA ILE A 80 0.41 -10.42 -3.23
C ILE A 80 0.96 -9.95 -1.89
N ARG A 81 2.26 -10.21 -1.67
CA ARG A 81 3.02 -9.88 -0.47
C ARG A 81 4.13 -8.87 -0.73
N GLU A 82 4.68 -8.85 -1.93
CA GLU A 82 5.81 -8.01 -2.28
C GLU A 82 5.71 -7.49 -3.71
N VAL A 83 6.07 -6.22 -3.88
CA VAL A 83 6.26 -5.58 -5.19
C VAL A 83 7.66 -4.98 -5.22
N THR A 84 8.49 -5.37 -6.19
CA THR A 84 9.88 -4.90 -6.24
C THR A 84 9.98 -3.49 -6.83
N GLY A 85 9.13 -3.13 -7.79
CA GLY A 85 9.04 -1.80 -8.39
C GLY A 85 8.14 -0.85 -7.61
N TYR A 86 7.25 -0.17 -8.32
CA TYR A 86 6.21 0.69 -7.73
C TYR A 86 4.83 0.02 -7.75
N VAL A 87 3.92 0.57 -6.93
CA VAL A 87 2.49 0.28 -6.98
C VAL A 87 1.74 1.51 -7.48
N LEU A 88 1.03 1.36 -8.60
CA LEU A 88 0.21 2.39 -9.21
C LEU A 88 -1.26 1.98 -9.16
N VAL A 89 -2.08 2.80 -8.51
CA VAL A 89 -3.54 2.62 -8.45
C VAL A 89 -4.17 3.89 -8.99
N ALA A 90 -4.59 3.87 -10.25
CA ALA A 90 -5.09 5.07 -10.90
C ALA A 90 -6.26 4.85 -11.86
N LEU A 91 -7.11 5.86 -12.02
CA LEU A 91 -8.24 5.84 -12.98
C LEU A 91 -9.27 4.73 -12.70
N ASN A 92 -9.38 4.26 -11.45
CA ASN A 92 -10.27 3.15 -11.09
C ASN A 92 -11.62 3.60 -10.52
N GLN A 93 -12.61 2.72 -10.63
CA GLN A 93 -13.98 2.92 -10.13
C GLN A 93 -14.43 1.89 -9.09
N PHE A 94 -13.63 0.86 -8.79
CA PHE A 94 -13.92 -0.12 -7.75
C PHE A 94 -13.84 0.50 -6.35
N ARG A 95 -14.56 -0.09 -5.39
CA ARG A 95 -14.64 0.44 -4.01
C ARG A 95 -13.50 0.01 -3.10
N TYR A 96 -13.02 -1.23 -3.25
CA TYR A 96 -12.06 -1.84 -2.35
C TYR A 96 -10.87 -2.42 -3.11
N LEU A 97 -9.65 -2.07 -2.70
CA LEU A 97 -8.42 -2.67 -3.22
C LEU A 97 -7.92 -3.79 -2.29
N PRO A 98 -8.04 -5.08 -2.65
CA PRO A 98 -7.73 -6.17 -1.73
C PRO A 98 -6.23 -6.54 -1.74
N LEU A 99 -5.38 -5.67 -1.20
CA LEU A 99 -3.92 -5.89 -1.05
C LEU A 99 -3.54 -6.16 0.41
N GLU A 100 -4.35 -6.92 1.15
CA GLU A 100 -4.21 -6.97 2.62
C GLU A 100 -2.89 -7.59 3.05
N ASN A 101 -2.33 -8.47 2.22
CA ASN A 101 -1.08 -9.15 2.50
C ASN A 101 0.15 -8.43 1.96
N LEU A 102 0.01 -7.28 1.29
CA LEU A 102 1.15 -6.52 0.75
C LEU A 102 1.97 -5.91 1.90
N ARG A 103 3.26 -6.28 1.95
CA ARG A 103 4.17 -5.93 3.05
C ARG A 103 5.26 -4.95 2.64
N ILE A 104 5.75 -5.08 1.41
CA ILE A 104 6.95 -4.38 0.93
C ILE A 104 6.70 -3.85 -0.48
N ILE A 105 7.01 -2.57 -0.67
CA ILE A 105 7.20 -1.95 -1.97
C ILE A 105 8.66 -1.49 -2.01
N ARG A 106 9.52 -2.20 -2.73
CA ARG A 106 10.97 -1.92 -2.68
C ARG A 106 11.32 -0.61 -3.39
N GLY A 107 10.58 -0.24 -4.44
CA GLY A 107 10.84 0.96 -5.21
C GLY A 107 12.11 0.89 -6.05
N THR A 108 12.48 -0.30 -6.57
CA THR A 108 13.62 -0.43 -7.49
C THR A 108 13.41 0.34 -8.79
N LYS A 109 12.14 0.54 -9.17
CA LYS A 109 11.66 1.49 -10.16
C LYS A 109 10.57 2.33 -9.51
N LEU A 110 10.45 3.59 -9.93
CA LEU A 110 9.45 4.52 -9.41
C LEU A 110 8.57 4.99 -10.56
N TYR A 111 7.27 5.15 -10.31
CA TYR A 111 6.36 5.73 -11.28
C TYR A 111 6.80 7.18 -11.55
N GLU A 112 6.88 7.57 -12.82
CA GLU A 112 7.43 8.88 -13.24
C GLU A 112 8.76 9.25 -12.54
N ASP A 113 9.61 8.24 -12.29
CA ASP A 113 10.89 8.34 -11.57
C ASP A 113 10.79 8.95 -10.17
N ARG A 114 9.60 8.86 -9.59
CA ARG A 114 9.18 9.64 -8.43
C ARG A 114 8.45 8.81 -7.37
N TYR A 115 7.39 8.10 -7.73
CA TYR A 115 6.48 7.49 -6.75
C TYR A 115 6.76 5.99 -6.56
N ALA A 116 6.96 5.55 -5.31
CA ALA A 116 6.97 4.13 -4.97
C ALA A 116 5.53 3.60 -4.80
N LEU A 117 4.65 4.43 -4.22
CA LEU A 117 3.22 4.20 -4.14
C LEU A 117 2.50 5.45 -4.66
N ALA A 118 1.67 5.28 -5.70
CA ALA A 118 0.86 6.34 -6.26
C ALA A 118 -0.61 5.90 -6.32
N VAL A 119 -1.47 6.63 -5.59
CA VAL A 119 -2.91 6.38 -5.56
C VAL A 119 -3.64 7.67 -5.95
N PHE A 120 -4.10 7.75 -7.20
CA PHE A 120 -4.75 8.97 -7.68
C PHE A 120 -5.83 8.75 -8.75
N LEU A 121 -6.78 9.69 -8.85
CA LEU A 121 -7.88 9.65 -9.82
C LEU A 121 -8.74 8.37 -9.71
N ASN A 122 -8.93 7.82 -8.52
CA ASN A 122 -9.76 6.63 -8.31
C ASN A 122 -11.20 7.00 -7.98
N TYR A 123 -11.87 7.68 -8.91
CA TYR A 123 -13.27 8.08 -8.78
C TYR A 123 -13.99 8.13 -10.13
N ARG A 124 -15.31 8.03 -10.10
CA ARG A 124 -16.17 8.31 -11.25
C ARG A 124 -16.64 9.75 -11.19
N LYS A 125 -16.44 10.51 -12.27
CA LYS A 125 -16.83 11.93 -12.36
C LYS A 125 -18.33 12.14 -12.15
N ASP A 126 -19.18 11.26 -12.72
CA ASP A 126 -20.64 11.39 -12.70
C ASP A 126 -21.30 10.29 -11.85
N GLY A 127 -20.71 9.92 -10.72
CA GLY A 127 -21.34 8.93 -9.84
C GLY A 127 -20.76 8.77 -8.45
N ASN A 128 -21.25 7.73 -7.77
CA ASN A 128 -20.89 7.38 -6.39
C ASN A 128 -19.89 6.21 -6.32
N PHE A 129 -19.19 5.94 -7.43
CA PHE A 129 -18.20 4.88 -7.54
C PHE A 129 -16.80 5.47 -7.53
N GLY A 130 -15.85 4.72 -6.99
CA GLY A 130 -14.52 5.18 -6.66
C GLY A 130 -13.98 4.42 -5.47
N LEU A 131 -12.67 4.49 -5.30
CA LEU A 131 -11.94 3.81 -4.25
C LEU A 131 -12.32 4.40 -2.89
N GLN A 132 -13.02 3.62 -2.08
CA GLN A 132 -13.47 3.98 -0.73
C GLN A 132 -12.58 3.43 0.36
N GLU A 133 -11.84 2.35 0.06
CA GLU A 133 -10.97 1.70 1.01
C GLU A 133 -9.79 1.02 0.29
N LEU A 134 -8.59 1.31 0.78
CA LEU A 134 -7.39 0.55 0.47
C LEU A 134 -7.30 -0.61 1.46
N GLY A 135 -7.38 -1.85 0.99
CA GLY A 135 -7.22 -3.03 1.83
C GLY A 135 -5.76 -3.27 2.16
N LEU A 136 -5.08 -2.34 2.84
CA LEU A 136 -3.70 -2.52 3.33
C LEU A 136 -3.68 -2.96 4.81
N LYS A 137 -4.78 -3.60 5.25
CA LYS A 137 -5.23 -3.66 6.64
C LYS A 137 -4.79 -4.92 7.42
N ASN A 138 -3.97 -5.83 6.90
CA ASN A 138 -3.69 -7.04 7.67
C ASN A 138 -2.75 -6.76 8.86
N LEU A 139 -3.37 -6.72 10.04
CA LEU A 139 -2.87 -6.48 11.41
C LEU A 139 -2.07 -7.66 11.98
N THR A 140 -1.19 -8.25 11.17
CA THR A 140 0.03 -8.82 11.74
C THR A 140 1.11 -7.76 11.59
N ASP A 141 2.15 -7.78 12.42
CA ASP A 141 3.18 -6.76 12.56
C ASP A 141 3.84 -6.25 11.24
N ILE A 142 3.48 -6.73 10.05
CA ILE A 142 4.23 -6.67 8.80
C ILE A 142 3.42 -6.11 7.61
N SER A 143 2.55 -5.13 7.78
CA SER A 143 2.08 -4.32 6.63
C SER A 143 3.18 -3.33 6.17
N ILE A 144 2.91 -2.48 5.18
CA ILE A 144 3.88 -1.48 4.66
C ILE A 144 4.51 -0.68 5.83
N ARG A 145 5.76 -1.00 6.17
CA ARG A 145 6.53 -0.32 7.23
C ARG A 145 7.39 0.81 6.71
N GLU A 146 7.76 0.74 5.44
CA GLU A 146 8.75 1.64 4.86
C GLU A 146 8.42 1.95 3.40
N VAL A 147 8.56 3.22 3.02
CA VAL A 147 8.49 3.69 1.64
C VAL A 147 9.81 4.38 1.29
N THR A 148 10.51 3.87 0.27
CA THR A 148 11.83 4.39 -0.15
C THR A 148 11.75 5.77 -0.82
N GLY A 149 10.72 5.99 -1.64
CA GLY A 149 10.49 7.26 -2.34
C GLY A 149 9.64 8.20 -1.49
N TYR A 150 8.54 8.66 -2.08
CA TYR A 150 7.51 9.41 -1.39
C TYR A 150 6.13 8.77 -1.61
N VAL A 151 5.17 9.17 -0.77
CA VAL A 151 3.77 8.73 -0.83
C VAL A 151 2.92 9.85 -1.43
N LEU A 152 2.25 9.59 -2.56
CA LEU A 152 1.26 10.49 -3.14
C LEU A 152 -0.14 9.88 -3.04
N VAL A 153 -1.04 10.65 -2.45
CA VAL A 153 -2.44 10.31 -2.29
C VAL A 153 -3.29 11.52 -2.67
N ALA A 154 -3.82 11.53 -3.89
CA ALA A 154 -4.55 12.68 -4.38
C ALA A 154 -5.76 12.33 -5.23
N LEU A 155 -6.80 13.18 -5.22
CA LEU A 155 -7.96 13.02 -6.11
C LEU A 155 -8.67 11.66 -5.93
N ASN A 156 -8.88 11.25 -4.68
CA ASN A 156 -9.60 10.02 -4.33
C ASN A 156 -10.88 10.30 -3.52
N GLN A 157 -11.71 9.27 -3.34
CA GLN A 157 -12.96 9.34 -2.59
C GLN A 157 -13.02 8.22 -1.53
N PHE A 158 -12.20 8.33 -0.49
CA PHE A 158 -12.24 7.46 0.70
C PHE A 158 -12.28 8.29 1.99
N ARG A 159 -12.71 7.68 3.11
CA ARG A 159 -12.75 8.34 4.43
C ARG A 159 -11.48 8.17 5.25
N TYR A 160 -10.72 7.12 4.98
CA TYR A 160 -9.59 6.71 5.79
C TYR A 160 -8.42 6.27 4.92
N LEU A 161 -7.21 6.74 5.25
CA LEU A 161 -5.97 6.28 4.63
C LEU A 161 -5.36 5.17 5.50
N PRO A 162 -5.38 3.90 5.06
CA PRO A 162 -4.99 2.76 5.89
C PRO A 162 -3.49 2.49 5.77
N LEU A 163 -2.70 3.48 6.16
CA LEU A 163 -1.24 3.39 6.26
C LEU A 163 -0.80 3.40 7.74
N GLU A 164 -1.60 2.80 8.62
CA GLU A 164 -1.38 2.79 10.09
C GLU A 164 -0.03 2.28 10.52
N ASN A 165 0.55 1.40 9.73
CA ASN A 165 1.80 0.73 10.05
C ASN A 165 2.98 1.26 9.26
N LEU A 166 2.78 2.28 8.42
CA LEU A 166 3.89 2.99 7.79
C LEU A 166 4.70 3.66 8.88
N ARG A 167 5.98 3.28 9.03
CA ARG A 167 6.88 3.79 10.07
C ARG A 167 7.87 4.80 9.51
N ILE A 168 8.36 4.54 8.29
CA ILE A 168 9.46 5.29 7.69
C ILE A 168 9.11 5.70 6.26
N ILE A 169 9.32 6.98 5.91
CA ILE A 169 9.43 7.45 4.53
C ILE A 169 10.85 7.94 4.32
N ARG A 170 11.59 7.32 3.40
CA ARG A 170 13.00 7.68 3.20
C ARG A 170 13.20 8.96 2.39
N GLY A 171 12.28 9.28 1.48
CA GLY A 171 12.39 10.51 0.67
C GLY A 171 13.58 10.52 -0.30
N THR A 172 13.95 9.36 -0.86
CA THR A 172 15.00 9.29 -1.90
C THR A 172 14.61 10.02 -3.19
N LYS A 173 13.31 10.26 -3.38
CA LYS A 173 12.68 11.15 -4.35
C LYS A 173 11.57 11.93 -3.65
N LEU A 174 11.21 13.09 -4.19
CA LEU A 174 10.23 14.00 -3.58
C LEU A 174 9.16 14.45 -4.59
N TYR A 175 7.95 14.69 -4.09
CA TYR A 175 6.88 15.36 -4.83
C TYR A 175 7.24 16.84 -4.99
N GLU A 176 7.18 17.34 -6.22
CA GLU A 176 7.62 18.71 -6.58
C GLU A 176 9.00 19.05 -6.02
N ASP A 177 9.89 18.06 -5.96
CA ASP A 177 11.24 18.18 -5.39
C ASP A 177 11.28 18.66 -3.92
N ARG A 178 10.15 18.58 -3.21
CA ARG A 178 9.97 19.12 -1.85
C ARG A 178 9.38 18.16 -0.83
N TYR A 179 8.37 17.35 -1.21
CA TYR A 179 7.56 16.62 -0.23
C TYR A 179 7.72 15.10 -0.30
N ALA A 180 7.93 14.48 0.86
CA ALA A 180 7.99 13.02 1.02
C ALA A 180 6.60 12.39 1.27
N LEU A 181 5.66 13.21 1.70
CA LEU A 181 4.25 12.84 1.87
C LEU A 181 3.40 13.96 1.27
N ALA A 182 2.57 13.61 0.28
CA ALA A 182 1.65 14.55 -0.36
C ALA A 182 0.23 13.96 -0.36
N VAL A 183 -0.68 14.62 0.36
CA VAL A 183 -2.07 14.21 0.52
C VAL A 183 -3.00 15.39 0.23
N PHE A 184 -3.68 15.40 -0.92
CA PHE A 184 -4.52 16.54 -1.29
C PHE A 184 -5.73 16.18 -2.16
N LEU A 185 -6.79 16.99 -2.11
CA LEU A 185 -7.99 16.83 -2.93
C LEU A 185 -8.68 15.45 -2.79
N ASN A 186 -8.63 14.82 -1.62
CA ASN A 186 -9.27 13.52 -1.38
C ASN A 186 -10.72 13.68 -0.88
N TYR A 187 -11.59 14.28 -1.71
CA TYR A 187 -12.99 14.46 -1.39
C TYR A 187 -13.88 14.54 -2.64
N ARG A 188 -15.18 14.32 -2.44
CA ARG A 188 -16.23 14.54 -3.45
C ARG A 188 -16.53 16.03 -3.57
N LYS A 189 -16.34 16.61 -4.75
CA LYS A 189 -16.64 18.04 -4.99
C LYS A 189 -18.10 18.39 -4.69
N ASP A 190 -19.03 17.54 -5.11
CA ASP A 190 -20.47 17.78 -5.01
C ASP A 190 -21.14 17.00 -3.86
N GLY A 191 -20.41 16.68 -2.79
CA GLY A 191 -20.96 15.88 -1.69
C GLY A 191 -20.25 16.04 -0.35
N ASN A 192 -20.83 15.42 0.67
CA ASN A 192 -20.32 15.41 2.05
C ASN A 192 -19.53 14.13 2.34
N PHE A 193 -18.51 13.89 1.53
CA PHE A 193 -17.70 12.68 1.64
C PHE A 193 -16.27 12.96 1.19
N GLY A 194 -15.31 12.57 2.01
CA GLY A 194 -13.90 12.66 1.72
C GLY A 194 -13.08 12.18 2.91
N LEU A 195 -11.77 12.33 2.80
CA LEU A 195 -10.80 11.91 3.80
C LEU A 195 -11.07 12.62 5.12
N GLN A 196 -11.29 11.84 6.18
CA GLN A 196 -11.58 12.31 7.54
C GLN A 196 -10.35 12.24 8.43
N GLU A 197 -9.51 11.22 8.27
CA GLU A 197 -8.31 11.04 9.08
C GLU A 197 -7.15 10.52 8.22
N LEU A 198 -5.92 10.99 8.52
CA LEU A 198 -4.71 10.51 7.83
C LEU A 198 -4.36 9.05 8.19
N GLY A 199 -4.75 8.56 9.37
CA GLY A 199 -4.49 7.18 9.77
C GLY A 199 -3.01 6.80 9.90
N LEU A 200 -2.06 7.74 9.89
CA LEU A 200 -0.61 7.50 9.94
C LEU A 200 -0.09 7.28 11.37
N LYS A 201 -0.76 6.40 12.14
CA LYS A 201 -0.56 6.27 13.59
C LYS A 201 0.85 5.84 14.00
N ASN A 202 1.52 5.01 13.20
CA ASN A 202 2.86 4.51 13.51
C ASN A 202 3.96 5.20 12.70
N LEU A 203 3.67 6.30 12.00
CA LEU A 203 4.68 7.03 11.24
C LEU A 203 5.61 7.77 12.21
N THR A 204 6.83 7.27 12.35
CA THR A 204 7.82 7.81 13.28
C THR A 204 8.91 8.62 12.59
N GLU A 205 9.13 8.42 11.29
CA GLU A 205 10.30 9.01 10.63
C GLU A 205 10.08 9.36 9.16
N ILE A 206 10.38 10.61 8.80
CA ILE A 206 10.60 11.06 7.42
C ILE A 206 12.05 11.51 7.32
N LEU A 207 12.87 10.75 6.59
CA LEU A 207 14.32 10.96 6.55
C LEU A 207 14.72 12.17 5.68
N ASN A 208 13.96 12.45 4.62
CA ASN A 208 14.19 13.55 3.70
C ASN A 208 12.87 14.04 3.10
N GLY A 209 12.72 15.35 2.89
CA GLY A 209 11.52 15.99 2.35
C GLY A 209 10.50 16.43 3.40
N GLY A 210 9.62 17.36 3.02
CA GLY A 210 8.54 17.88 3.85
C GLY A 210 7.23 17.11 3.71
N VAL A 211 6.18 17.63 4.35
CA VAL A 211 4.81 17.10 4.28
C VAL A 211 3.89 18.14 3.64
N TYR A 212 3.10 17.73 2.65
CA TYR A 212 2.09 18.55 1.99
C TYR A 212 0.71 17.92 2.21
N VAL A 213 -0.10 18.51 3.07
CA VAL A 213 -1.49 18.11 3.34
C VAL A 213 -2.37 19.33 3.16
N ASP A 214 -3.01 19.44 2.02
CA ASP A 214 -3.85 20.60 1.70
C ASP A 214 -5.09 20.21 0.91
N GLN A 215 -6.11 21.07 0.93
CA GLN A 215 -7.36 20.87 0.17
C GLN A 215 -8.03 19.51 0.46
N ASN A 216 -8.03 19.05 1.70
CA ASN A 216 -8.85 17.92 2.14
C ASN A 216 -10.00 18.45 3.00
N LYS A 217 -11.14 18.77 2.37
CA LYS A 217 -12.26 19.51 2.98
C LYS A 217 -12.79 18.90 4.29
N PHE A 218 -12.70 17.59 4.46
CA PHE A 218 -13.29 16.85 5.58
C PHE A 218 -12.24 16.32 6.56
N LEU A 219 -10.95 16.66 6.38
CA LEU A 219 -9.85 16.07 7.12
C LEU A 219 -9.67 16.72 8.49
N CYS A 220 -9.66 15.88 9.51
CA CYS A 220 -9.53 16.21 10.92
C CYS A 220 -8.15 15.87 11.48
N TYR A 221 -7.85 16.44 12.65
CA TYR A 221 -6.71 16.10 13.50
C TYR A 221 -5.33 16.33 12.89
N THR A 222 -5.23 17.09 11.80
CA THR A 222 -3.92 17.39 11.19
C THR A 222 -3.08 18.34 12.05
N ASP A 223 -3.76 19.14 12.87
CA ASP A 223 -3.22 20.07 13.86
C ASP A 223 -2.74 19.38 15.16
N THR A 224 -3.16 18.14 15.43
CA THR A 224 -2.71 17.38 16.60
C THR A 224 -1.39 16.65 16.39
N ILE A 225 -0.89 16.63 15.14
CA ILE A 225 0.35 15.92 14.77
C ILE A 225 1.52 16.91 14.83
N HIS A 226 2.49 16.63 15.71
CA HIS A 226 3.75 17.37 15.78
C HIS A 226 4.71 16.90 14.67
N TRP A 227 4.53 17.42 13.46
CA TRP A 227 5.34 17.02 12.30
C TRP A 227 6.84 17.25 12.45
N GLN A 228 7.26 18.18 13.31
CA GLN A 228 8.66 18.44 13.63
C GLN A 228 9.36 17.24 14.30
N ASP A 229 8.61 16.40 15.00
CA ASP A 229 9.14 15.18 15.64
C ASP A 229 9.33 14.04 14.64
N ILE A 230 8.60 14.08 13.53
CA ILE A 230 8.61 13.05 12.49
C ILE A 230 9.61 13.39 11.38
N VAL A 231 9.72 14.66 10.99
CA VAL A 231 10.59 15.12 9.89
C VAL A 231 11.99 15.42 10.41
N ARG A 232 12.98 14.59 10.08
CA ARG A 232 14.35 14.71 10.62
C ARG A 232 15.08 16.01 10.25
N ASN A 233 14.91 16.48 9.02
CA ASN A 233 15.69 17.59 8.45
C ASN A 233 14.76 18.58 7.72
N PRO A 234 14.04 19.45 8.45
CA PRO A 234 13.27 20.52 7.83
C PRO A 234 14.25 21.59 7.31
N TRP A 235 14.80 21.38 6.12
CA TRP A 235 15.43 22.48 5.39
C TRP A 235 14.36 23.58 5.19
N PRO A 236 14.71 24.89 5.14
CA PRO A 236 13.74 25.97 4.91
C PRO A 236 12.90 25.78 3.63
N SER A 237 13.42 25.05 2.65
CA SER A 237 12.77 24.67 1.39
C SER A 237 11.79 23.48 1.50
N ASN A 238 11.85 22.71 2.59
CA ASN A 238 11.04 21.53 2.88
C ASN A 238 9.94 21.84 3.90
N LEU A 239 9.40 23.07 3.87
CA LEU A 239 8.40 23.53 4.81
C LEU A 239 7.19 22.59 4.80
N THR A 240 6.85 22.05 5.97
CA THR A 240 5.62 21.30 6.16
C THR A 240 4.43 22.23 5.94
N LEU A 241 3.68 21.98 4.87
CA LEU A 241 2.46 22.71 4.51
C LEU A 241 1.27 21.82 4.85
N VAL A 242 0.70 22.05 6.03
CA VAL A 242 -0.45 21.28 6.53
C VAL A 242 -1.57 22.26 6.84
N SER A 243 -2.66 22.15 6.08
CA SER A 243 -3.85 23.00 6.21
C SER A 243 -4.74 22.51 7.35
N THR A 244 -5.08 23.40 8.27
CA THR A 244 -5.95 23.12 9.43
C THR A 244 -7.41 23.50 9.20
N ASN A 245 -7.76 23.98 7.99
CA ASN A 245 -9.11 24.46 7.66
C ASN A 245 -10.21 23.39 7.78
N GLY A 246 -9.85 22.11 7.82
CA GLY A 246 -10.79 21.00 8.07
C GLY A 246 -11.04 20.70 9.55
N SER A 247 -10.20 21.21 10.47
CA SER A 247 -10.24 20.86 11.89
C SER A 247 -11.36 21.55 12.70
N SER A 248 -12.00 22.59 12.17
CA SER A 248 -12.96 23.43 12.91
C SER A 248 -14.34 22.80 13.18
N GLY A 249 -14.55 21.55 12.80
CA GLY A 249 -15.82 20.83 12.97
C GLY A 249 -15.65 19.34 13.26
N CYS A 250 -14.51 18.97 13.83
CA CYS A 250 -14.20 17.60 14.22
C CYS A 250 -14.69 17.34 15.64
N GLU A 251 -15.50 16.29 15.82
CA GLU A 251 -15.98 15.80 17.13
C GLU A 251 -15.16 14.60 17.62
#